data_AF-A0A7W0SFX1-F1
#
_entry.id   AF-A0A7W0SFX1-F1
#
_cell.length_a   1.000
_cell.length_b   1.000
_cell.length_c   1.000
_cell.angle_alpha   90.00
_cell.angle_beta   90.00
_cell.angle_gamma   90.00
#
_symmetry.space_group_name_H-M   'P 1'
#
loop_
_entity.id
_entity.type
_entity.pdbx_description
1 polymer ?
#
loop_
_entity_poly.entity_id
_entity_poly.type
_entity_poly.pdbx_seq_one_letter_code
_entity_poly.pdbx_strand_id
1 'polypeptide(L)'
;MSNQKRRNPYIILGIPYGAVASEARRGFAAKSRLIKREENSQYEIEDLTWALHELEQERAMDTIEIDVYRVPADPEALIVRETGLFNPLPEPLPITSGLSRLDVVDALEVAALLERYMTEVASTAVDLPDPLIERETK
;
A
#
# COMPACT_ATOMS: atom_id res chain seq x y z
N MET A 1 -17.66 -18.88 33.09
CA MET A 1 -16.80 -17.70 32.83
C MET A 1 -16.73 -17.48 31.33
N SER A 2 -17.10 -16.28 30.87
CA SER A 2 -17.56 -16.02 29.49
C SER A 2 -16.46 -16.12 28.43
N ASN A 3 -16.55 -17.16 27.59
CA ASN A 3 -15.73 -17.35 26.38
C ASN A 3 -16.11 -16.37 25.24
N GLN A 4 -17.02 -15.41 25.52
CA GLN A 4 -17.50 -14.39 24.58
C GLN A 4 -16.39 -13.46 24.08
N LYS A 5 -15.36 -13.17 24.90
CA LYS A 5 -14.24 -12.29 24.52
C LYS A 5 -13.33 -12.83 23.41
N ARG A 6 -13.48 -14.08 22.98
CA ARG A 6 -12.63 -14.71 21.95
C ARG A 6 -13.32 -14.94 20.61
N ARG A 7 -14.60 -14.57 20.48
CA ARG A 7 -15.38 -14.80 19.25
C ARG A 7 -15.35 -13.52 18.40
N ASN A 8 -14.74 -13.60 17.23
CA ASN A 8 -14.67 -12.48 16.30
C ASN A 8 -15.81 -12.63 15.25
N PRO A 9 -16.74 -11.66 15.15
CA PRO A 9 -17.89 -11.77 14.27
C PRO A 9 -17.52 -11.83 12.78
N TYR A 10 -16.45 -11.15 12.37
CA TYR A 10 -15.95 -11.17 10.99
C TYR A 10 -15.46 -12.56 10.58
N ILE A 11 -14.78 -13.26 11.50
CA ILE A 11 -14.28 -14.63 11.27
C ILE A 11 -15.45 -15.62 11.18
N ILE A 12 -16.43 -15.49 12.08
CA ILE A 12 -17.61 -16.36 12.12
C ILE A 12 -18.43 -16.25 10.82
N LEU A 13 -18.62 -15.03 10.32
CA LEU A 13 -19.33 -14.78 9.06
C LEU A 13 -18.45 -15.02 7.81
N GLY A 14 -17.14 -15.15 7.97
CA GLY A 14 -16.19 -15.33 6.88
C GLY A 14 -16.07 -14.12 5.97
N ILE A 15 -16.14 -12.92 6.53
CA ILE A 15 -16.10 -11.63 5.82
C ILE A 15 -14.86 -10.82 6.23
N PRO A 16 -14.35 -9.92 5.37
CA PRO A 16 -13.24 -9.05 5.75
C PRO A 16 -13.64 -8.07 6.86
N TYR A 17 -12.66 -7.65 7.67
CA TYR A 17 -12.87 -6.62 8.67
C TYR A 17 -13.35 -5.31 8.02
N GLY A 18 -14.33 -4.63 8.63
CA GLY A 18 -14.93 -3.41 8.08
C GLY A 18 -15.94 -3.62 6.93
N ALA A 19 -16.20 -4.86 6.51
CA ALA A 19 -17.19 -5.21 5.48
C ALA A 19 -18.55 -4.52 5.71
N VAL A 20 -19.19 -3.99 4.66
CA VAL A 20 -20.48 -3.26 4.75
C VAL A 20 -21.66 -4.15 5.16
N ALA A 21 -22.77 -3.58 5.63
CA ALA A 21 -23.87 -4.36 6.22
C ALA A 21 -24.49 -5.37 5.25
N SER A 22 -24.54 -5.02 3.96
CA SER A 22 -24.96 -5.94 2.89
C SER A 22 -24.03 -7.16 2.77
N GLU A 23 -22.73 -7.00 3.02
CA GLU A 23 -21.77 -8.10 2.99
C GLU A 23 -21.88 -9.00 4.22
N ALA A 24 -22.14 -8.44 5.39
CA ALA A 24 -22.41 -9.23 6.59
C ALA A 24 -23.64 -10.14 6.41
N ARG A 25 -24.73 -9.61 5.83
CA ARG A 25 -25.94 -10.38 5.49
C ARG A 25 -25.67 -11.46 4.43
N ARG A 26 -24.83 -11.14 3.43
CA ARG A 26 -24.40 -12.10 2.41
C ARG A 26 -23.56 -13.22 3.02
N GLY A 27 -22.63 -12.89 3.93
CA GLY A 27 -21.82 -13.84 4.68
C GLY A 27 -22.67 -14.77 5.54
N PHE A 28 -23.64 -14.21 6.28
CA PHE A 28 -24.63 -14.97 7.04
C PHE A 28 -25.36 -15.98 6.15
N ALA A 29 -25.97 -15.53 5.04
CA ALA A 29 -26.71 -16.41 4.14
C ALA A 29 -25.84 -17.52 3.54
N ALA A 30 -24.59 -17.22 3.20
CA ALA A 30 -23.63 -18.19 2.68
C ALA A 30 -23.28 -19.25 3.73
N LYS A 31 -22.92 -18.82 4.94
CA LYS A 31 -22.56 -19.71 6.05
C LYS A 31 -23.74 -20.53 6.56
N SER A 32 -24.95 -19.97 6.65
CA SER A 32 -26.14 -20.72 7.03
C SER A 32 -26.47 -21.85 6.05
N ARG A 33 -26.21 -21.66 4.75
CA ARG A 33 -26.35 -22.72 3.74
C ARG A 33 -25.29 -23.79 3.90
N LEU A 34 -24.08 -23.41 4.26
CA LEU A 34 -22.95 -24.33 4.46
C LEU A 34 -23.16 -25.21 5.70
N ILE A 35 -23.58 -24.64 6.84
CA ILE A 35 -23.91 -25.38 8.07
C ILE A 35 -25.00 -26.42 7.82
N LYS A 36 -26.01 -26.09 7.00
CA LYS A 36 -27.07 -27.05 6.65
C LYS A 36 -26.60 -28.21 5.76
N ARG A 37 -25.47 -28.05 5.06
CA ARG A 37 -24.91 -29.06 4.15
C ARG A 37 -23.81 -29.89 4.82
N GLU A 38 -23.11 -29.31 5.79
CA GLU A 38 -21.99 -29.95 6.48
C GLU A 38 -22.39 -30.33 7.90
N GLU A 39 -22.42 -31.63 8.20
CA GLU A 39 -22.81 -32.17 9.51
C GLU A 39 -21.81 -31.83 10.63
N ASN A 40 -20.60 -31.34 10.28
CA ASN A 40 -19.50 -31.02 11.19
C ASN A 40 -19.00 -29.57 11.06
N SER A 41 -19.92 -28.61 11.01
CA SER A 41 -19.55 -27.20 11.07
C SER A 41 -18.92 -26.83 12.43
N GLN A 42 -17.85 -26.04 12.40
CA GLN A 42 -17.23 -25.46 13.59
C GLN A 42 -18.13 -24.43 14.32
N TYR A 43 -19.13 -23.89 13.63
CA TYR A 43 -20.02 -22.85 14.13
C TYR A 43 -21.49 -23.27 13.99
N GLU A 44 -22.30 -22.88 14.97
CA GLU A 44 -23.76 -23.11 14.96
C GLU A 44 -24.52 -21.91 14.36
N ILE A 45 -25.81 -22.08 14.08
CA ILE A 45 -26.66 -21.00 13.52
C ILE A 45 -26.79 -19.85 14.51
N GLU A 46 -26.81 -20.17 15.80
CA GLU A 46 -26.82 -19.26 16.93
C GLU A 46 -25.58 -18.36 16.92
N ASP A 47 -24.40 -18.92 16.60
CA ASP A 47 -23.16 -18.15 16.48
C ASP A 47 -23.20 -17.16 15.31
N LEU A 48 -23.76 -17.58 14.16
CA LEU A 48 -23.94 -16.69 13.00
C LEU A 48 -24.92 -15.54 13.32
N THR A 49 -25.99 -15.86 14.06
CA THR A 49 -27.02 -14.88 14.44
C THR A 49 -26.45 -13.87 15.43
N TRP A 50 -25.70 -14.35 16.42
CA TRP A 50 -24.95 -13.50 17.33
C TRP A 50 -23.97 -12.59 16.58
N ALA A 51 -23.17 -13.13 15.67
CA ALA A 51 -22.18 -12.36 14.92
C ALA A 51 -22.81 -11.27 14.04
N LEU A 52 -23.96 -11.56 13.41
CA LEU A 52 -24.68 -10.56 12.61
C LEU A 52 -25.23 -9.44 13.49
N HIS A 53 -25.84 -9.79 14.62
CA HIS A 53 -26.41 -8.81 15.55
C HIS A 53 -25.32 -7.92 16.17
N GLU A 54 -24.17 -8.49 16.55
CA GLU A 54 -23.03 -7.74 17.08
C GLU A 54 -22.54 -6.68 16.08
N LEU A 55 -22.38 -7.03 14.80
CA LEU A 55 -21.94 -6.09 13.77
C LEU A 55 -22.98 -5.01 13.46
N GLU A 56 -24.28 -5.35 13.52
CA GLU A 56 -25.35 -4.37 13.33
C GLU A 56 -25.40 -3.39 14.52
N GLN A 57 -25.10 -3.84 15.75
CA GLN A 57 -25.02 -2.99 16.93
C GLN A 57 -23.76 -2.12 16.98
N GLU A 58 -22.57 -2.68 16.69
CA GLU A 58 -21.31 -1.96 16.63
C GLU A 58 -21.40 -0.77 15.67
N ARG A 59 -22.06 -0.97 14.51
CA ARG A 59 -22.32 0.10 13.53
C ARG A 59 -23.35 1.13 13.96
N ALA A 60 -24.41 0.70 14.65
CA ALA A 60 -25.39 1.64 15.19
C ALA A 60 -24.74 2.54 16.26
N MET A 61 -23.78 2.01 17.01
CA MET A 61 -23.00 2.75 18.00
C MET A 61 -21.94 3.66 17.37
N ASP A 62 -21.43 3.35 16.18
CA ASP A 62 -20.52 4.22 15.40
C ASP A 62 -21.18 5.55 14.96
N THR A 63 -22.52 5.64 15.08
CA THR A 63 -23.28 6.88 14.86
C THR A 63 -23.45 7.69 16.16
N ILE A 64 -23.00 7.18 17.31
CA ILE A 64 -23.10 7.83 18.62
C ILE A 64 -21.71 8.26 19.10
N GLU A 65 -21.54 9.59 19.12
CA GLU A 65 -20.55 10.37 19.87
C GLU A 65 -19.23 10.76 19.18
N ILE A 66 -19.32 11.31 17.96
CA ILE A 66 -18.32 12.29 17.45
C ILE A 66 -18.82 13.75 17.65
N ASP A 67 -19.81 13.97 18.53
CA ASP A 67 -20.30 15.33 18.82
C ASP A 67 -19.55 16.04 19.96
N VAL A 68 -18.64 15.34 20.65
CA VAL A 68 -17.85 15.91 21.74
C VAL A 68 -16.36 15.77 21.46
N TYR A 69 -15.89 16.48 20.44
CA TYR A 69 -14.47 16.84 20.39
C TYR A 69 -14.20 17.83 21.54
N ARG A 70 -13.62 17.34 22.64
CA ARG A 70 -13.00 18.22 23.63
C ARG A 70 -11.73 18.80 23.02
N VAL A 71 -11.87 19.95 22.37
CA VAL A 71 -10.74 20.76 21.95
C VAL A 71 -10.05 21.26 23.23
N PRO A 72 -8.71 21.11 23.35
CA PRO A 72 -7.98 21.70 24.46
C PRO A 72 -8.30 23.20 24.53
N ALA A 73 -8.56 23.72 25.73
CA ALA A 73 -8.83 25.14 25.93
C ALA A 73 -7.67 26.04 25.45
N ASP A 74 -6.47 25.46 25.35
CA ASP A 74 -5.29 26.07 24.77
C ASP A 74 -4.96 25.41 23.41
N PRO A 75 -5.15 26.10 22.27
CA PRO A 75 -4.79 25.58 20.95
C PRO A 75 -3.28 25.38 20.77
N GLU A 76 -2.43 26.01 21.60
CA GLU A 76 -0.98 25.81 21.55
C GLU A 76 -0.54 24.48 22.17
N ALA A 77 -1.42 23.77 22.91
CA ALA A 77 -1.11 22.46 23.49
C ALA A 77 -0.82 21.38 22.43
N LEU A 78 -1.24 21.60 21.18
CA LEU A 78 -0.96 20.72 20.05
C LEU A 78 0.37 21.05 19.35
N ILE A 79 0.96 22.21 19.65
CA ILE A 79 2.23 22.65 19.07
C ILE A 79 3.35 22.07 19.93
N VAL A 80 3.92 20.95 19.47
CA VAL A 80 5.09 20.36 20.13
C VAL A 80 6.32 21.21 19.83
N ARG A 81 6.71 22.06 20.79
CA ARG A 81 7.82 23.02 20.65
C ARG A 81 9.20 22.42 20.92
N GLU A 82 9.26 21.25 21.55
CA GLU A 82 10.51 20.64 22.01
C GLU A 82 10.62 19.18 21.58
N THR A 83 11.84 18.73 21.34
CA THR A 83 12.18 17.32 21.12
C THR A 83 12.13 16.57 22.45
N GLY A 84 11.42 15.43 22.49
CA GLY A 84 11.21 14.66 23.71
C GLY A 84 10.68 13.25 23.42
N LEU A 85 10.29 12.51 24.47
CA LEU A 85 9.85 11.12 24.36
C LEU A 85 8.69 10.91 23.37
N PHE A 86 7.80 11.90 23.27
CA PHE A 86 6.63 11.88 22.37
C PHE A 86 6.87 12.59 21.02
N ASN A 87 8.09 13.10 20.78
CA ASN A 87 8.51 13.76 19.55
C ASN A 87 10.03 13.57 19.37
N PRO A 88 10.49 12.35 19.04
CA PRO A 88 11.91 12.07 18.88
C PRO A 88 12.45 12.81 17.65
N LEU A 89 13.76 13.12 17.65
CA LEU A 89 14.40 13.61 16.45
C LEU A 89 14.27 12.55 15.34
N PRO A 90 13.99 12.97 14.08
CA PRO A 90 14.00 12.04 12.96
C PRO A 90 15.39 11.42 12.83
N GLU A 91 15.48 10.10 12.97
CA GLU A 91 16.71 9.36 12.72
C GLU A 91 16.91 9.23 11.21
N PRO A 92 18.10 9.59 10.67
CA PRO A 92 18.38 9.41 9.26
C PRO A 92 18.37 7.93 8.92
N LEU A 93 17.49 7.53 7.99
CA LEU A 93 17.43 6.15 7.52
C LEU A 93 18.68 5.82 6.68
N PRO A 94 19.25 4.61 6.83
CA PRO A 94 20.29 4.15 5.94
C PRO A 94 19.75 4.06 4.52
N ILE A 95 20.43 4.74 3.59
CA ILE A 95 20.11 4.71 2.16
C ILE A 95 20.16 3.25 1.69
N THR A 96 19.02 2.71 1.27
CA THR A 96 18.88 1.31 0.82
C THR A 96 18.90 1.17 -0.71
N SER A 97 19.02 2.29 -1.45
CA SER A 97 19.21 2.24 -2.90
C SER A 97 20.65 1.83 -3.18
N GLY A 98 20.83 0.63 -3.74
CA GLY A 98 22.11 0.01 -4.06
C GLY A 98 22.86 0.64 -5.24
N LEU A 99 22.99 1.97 -5.25
CA LEU A 99 23.95 2.67 -6.08
C LEU A 99 24.77 3.58 -5.17
N SER A 100 26.04 3.24 -5.02
CA SER A 100 27.01 4.12 -4.40
C SER A 100 27.09 5.41 -5.22
N ARG A 101 27.39 6.53 -4.55
CA ARG A 101 27.66 7.81 -5.23
C ARG A 101 28.79 7.65 -6.27
N LEU A 102 29.73 6.72 -6.04
CA LEU A 102 30.77 6.39 -7.02
C LEU A 102 30.18 5.74 -8.28
N ASP A 103 29.21 4.82 -8.15
CA ASP A 103 28.61 4.12 -9.29
C ASP A 103 27.89 5.08 -10.26
N VAL A 104 27.32 6.17 -9.73
CA VAL A 104 26.67 7.22 -10.52
C VAL A 104 27.70 8.10 -11.24
N VAL A 105 28.82 8.41 -10.59
CA VAL A 105 29.91 9.22 -11.18
C VAL A 105 30.60 8.43 -12.30
N ASP A 106 30.90 7.14 -12.08
CA ASP A 106 31.51 6.27 -13.08
C ASP A 106 30.59 6.12 -14.31
N ALA A 107 29.28 5.97 -14.11
CA ALA A 107 28.33 5.91 -15.21
C ALA A 107 28.24 7.23 -16.02
N LEU A 108 28.34 8.37 -15.34
CA LEU A 108 28.36 9.70 -15.98
C LEU A 108 29.64 9.94 -16.78
N GLU A 109 30.80 9.52 -16.28
CA GLU A 109 32.08 9.62 -16.98
C GLU A 109 32.10 8.76 -18.26
N VAL A 110 31.59 7.52 -18.18
CA VAL A 110 31.48 6.64 -19.36
C VAL A 110 30.52 7.20 -20.40
N ALA A 111 29.37 7.76 -19.98
CA ALA A 111 28.41 8.37 -20.88
C ALA A 111 29.01 9.59 -21.62
N ALA A 112 29.72 10.47 -20.90
CA ALA A 112 30.38 11.63 -21.49
C ALA A 112 31.51 11.24 -22.46
N LEU A 113 32.25 10.16 -22.16
CA LEU A 113 33.30 9.64 -23.04
C LEU A 113 32.71 9.11 -24.37
N LEU A 114 31.59 8.38 -24.29
CA LEU A 114 30.91 7.84 -25.47
C LEU A 114 30.34 8.95 -26.36
N GLU A 115 29.74 9.99 -25.77
CA GLU A 115 29.22 11.14 -26.51
C GLU A 115 30.35 11.88 -27.27
N ARG A 116 31.51 12.05 -26.62
CA ARG A 116 32.70 12.62 -27.26
C ARG A 116 33.20 11.76 -28.42
N TYR A 117 33.30 10.45 -28.22
CA TYR A 117 33.75 9.52 -29.27
C TYR A 117 32.79 9.50 -30.47
N MET A 118 31.48 9.51 -30.23
CA MET A 118 30.48 9.58 -31.30
C MET A 118 30.56 10.89 -32.09
N THR A 119 30.82 12.00 -31.42
CA THR A 119 31.01 13.31 -32.07
C THR A 119 32.29 13.32 -32.94
N GLU A 120 33.36 12.68 -32.46
CA GLU A 120 34.64 12.58 -33.17
C GLU A 120 34.57 11.63 -34.38
N VAL A 121 33.83 10.51 -34.27
CA VAL A 121 33.55 9.64 -35.42
C VAL A 121 32.67 10.36 -36.44
N ALA A 122 31.67 11.11 -36.00
CA ALA A 122 30.80 11.88 -36.89
C ALA A 122 31.56 13.01 -37.61
N SER A 123 32.54 13.65 -36.96
CA SER A 123 33.38 14.66 -37.62
C SER A 123 34.40 14.07 -38.59
N THR A 124 34.86 12.83 -38.35
CA THR A 124 35.82 12.13 -39.22
C THR A 124 35.14 11.50 -40.45
N ALA A 125 33.87 11.16 -40.36
CA ALA A 125 33.09 10.59 -41.48
C ALA A 125 32.82 11.58 -42.64
N VAL A 126 33.12 12.87 -42.46
CA VAL A 126 32.93 13.91 -43.48
C VAL A 126 34.05 13.92 -44.54
N ASP A 127 35.16 13.22 -44.32
CA ASP A 127 36.36 13.31 -45.18
C ASP A 127 36.65 12.03 -46.01
N LEU A 128 35.62 11.23 -46.30
CA LEU A 128 35.75 10.15 -47.29
C LEU A 128 35.49 10.72 -48.70
N PRO A 129 36.47 10.70 -49.63
CA PRO A 129 36.24 11.10 -51.01
C PRO A 129 35.26 10.14 -51.69
N ASP A 130 34.25 10.69 -52.36
CA ASP A 130 33.23 9.94 -53.11
C ASP A 130 33.87 8.88 -54.01
N PRO A 131 33.49 7.59 -53.90
CA PRO A 131 33.90 6.59 -54.87
C PRO A 131 33.26 6.91 -56.23
N LEU A 132 34.12 7.06 -57.23
CA LEU A 132 33.83 7.31 -58.65
C LEU A 132 32.58 6.56 -59.13
N ILE A 133 31.52 7.30 -59.47
CA ILE A 133 30.35 6.77 -60.17
C ILE A 133 30.77 6.40 -61.59
N GLU A 134 30.94 5.11 -61.85
CA GLU A 134 31.09 4.56 -63.20
C GLU A 134 29.87 4.93 -64.06
N ARG A 135 30.13 5.67 -65.14
CA ARG A 135 29.12 5.98 -66.16
C ARG A 135 29.03 4.79 -67.11
N GLU A 136 28.01 3.95 -66.94
CA GLU A 136 27.49 3.11 -68.04
C GLU A 136 26.12 3.62 -68.46
N THR A 137 26.10 4.35 -69.59
CA THR A 137 24.91 4.48 -70.44
C THR A 137 25.31 4.04 -71.84
N LYS A 138 24.82 2.84 -72.21
CA LYS A 138 24.31 2.44 -73.52
C LYS A 138 25.23 2.44 -74.75
#